data_AF-S9WB16-F1
#
_entry.id   AF-S9WB16-F1
#
_cell.length_a   1.000
_cell.length_b   1.000
_cell.length_c   1.000
_cell.angle_alpha   90.00
_cell.angle_beta   90.00
_cell.angle_gamma   90.00
#
_symmetry.space_group_name_H-M   'P 1'
#
loop_
_entity.id
_entity.type
_entity.pdbx_description
1 polymer ?
#
loop_
_entity_poly.entity_id
_entity_poly.type
_entity_poly.pdbx_seq_one_letter_code
_entity_poly.pdbx_strand_id
1 'polypeptide(L)'
;MSNESGTKIVFLDCDGVVSPFSDGSLFSKVHMARLKRILTSTGAKLVLSSSWRTTDFGRKEVTSQLVQNGMPTFIGCTPELSGQSRACEILAWLKANKETYHICNFVALDDINLAASAPDRAFFARHAVVTNSFTGLTESDTDKAIALLDNSNNLPQS
;
A
#
# COMPACT_ATOMS: atom_id res chain seq x y z
N MET A 1 13.60 27.86 5.08
CA MET A 1 14.14 26.52 4.72
C MET A 1 12.95 25.58 4.74
N SER A 2 12.40 25.25 3.58
CA SER A 2 11.32 24.26 3.50
C SER A 2 11.89 22.93 3.97
N ASN A 3 11.39 22.43 5.10
CA ASN A 3 11.65 21.09 5.56
C ASN A 3 10.92 20.18 4.58
N GLU A 4 11.56 19.80 3.46
CA GLU A 4 10.96 18.86 2.52
C GLU A 4 10.82 17.51 3.22
N SER A 5 9.65 17.29 3.80
CA SER A 5 9.26 15.99 4.32
C SER A 5 9.30 15.00 3.16
N GLY A 6 10.13 13.96 3.26
CA GLY A 6 10.25 12.97 2.20
C GLY A 6 8.92 12.28 1.85
N THR A 7 8.87 11.59 0.72
CA THR A 7 7.65 10.95 0.22
C THR A 7 7.31 9.71 1.05
N LYS A 8 6.04 9.60 1.43
CA LYS A 8 5.46 8.41 2.06
C LYS A 8 4.78 7.54 1.01
N ILE A 9 4.85 6.22 1.14
CA ILE A 9 4.29 5.28 0.16
C ILE A 9 3.24 4.37 0.81
N VAL A 10 2.10 4.20 0.14
CA VAL A 10 1.16 3.11 0.39
C VAL A 10 1.35 2.05 -0.69
N PHE A 11 1.71 0.83 -0.30
CA PHE A 11 1.62 -0.35 -1.17
C PHE A 11 0.25 -0.98 -0.96
N LEU A 12 -0.50 -1.11 -2.05
CA LEU A 12 -1.88 -1.60 -2.02
C LEU A 12 -1.97 -2.99 -2.66
N ASP A 13 -2.46 -3.98 -1.92
CA ASP A 13 -3.20 -5.09 -2.51
C ASP A 13 -4.68 -4.73 -2.68
N CYS A 14 -5.37 -5.33 -3.65
CA CYS A 14 -6.76 -5.06 -3.95
C CYS A 14 -7.70 -6.06 -3.26
N ASP A 15 -7.49 -7.35 -3.55
CA ASP A 15 -8.31 -8.44 -3.02
C ASP A 15 -8.10 -8.56 -1.51
N GLY A 16 -9.18 -8.74 -0.75
CA GLY A 16 -9.12 -8.80 0.71
C GLY A 16 -8.77 -7.48 1.42
N VAL A 17 -8.55 -6.38 0.68
CA VAL A 17 -8.26 -5.04 1.23
C VAL A 17 -9.33 -4.04 0.82
N VAL A 18 -9.42 -3.66 -0.46
CA VAL A 18 -10.47 -2.76 -0.98
C VAL A 18 -11.58 -3.50 -1.72
N SER A 19 -11.33 -4.77 -2.06
CA SER A 19 -12.28 -5.72 -2.64
C SER A 19 -12.40 -6.93 -1.70
N PRO A 20 -13.15 -6.82 -0.58
CA PRO A 20 -13.33 -7.90 0.38
C PRO A 20 -14.13 -9.07 -0.21
N PHE A 21 -13.94 -10.28 0.31
CA PHE A 21 -14.63 -11.47 -0.20
C PHE A 21 -16.07 -11.65 0.33
N SER A 22 -16.49 -10.91 1.36
CA SER A 22 -17.80 -11.13 2.02
C SER A 22 -19.00 -10.58 1.28
N ASP A 23 -18.85 -9.48 0.52
CA ASP A 23 -19.97 -8.78 -0.10
C ASP A 23 -20.07 -8.98 -1.62
N GLY A 24 -19.10 -9.69 -2.22
CA GLY A 24 -19.00 -9.92 -3.66
C GLY A 24 -18.80 -8.64 -4.48
N SER A 25 -18.61 -7.50 -3.82
CA SER A 25 -18.45 -6.21 -4.46
C SER A 25 -16.96 -5.94 -4.69
N LEU A 26 -16.61 -5.73 -5.96
CA LEU A 26 -15.29 -5.24 -6.31
C LEU A 26 -15.22 -3.74 -5.94
N PHE A 27 -14.19 -3.34 -5.21
CA PHE A 27 -13.92 -1.95 -4.83
C PHE A 27 -15.10 -1.26 -4.12
N SER A 28 -15.52 -1.85 -3.00
CA SER A 28 -16.60 -1.31 -2.14
C SER A 28 -16.36 0.16 -1.77
N LYS A 29 -17.41 1.00 -1.88
CA LYS A 29 -17.35 2.44 -1.55
C LYS A 29 -16.79 2.72 -0.17
N VAL A 30 -17.13 1.89 0.81
CA VAL A 30 -16.68 2.04 2.20
C VAL A 30 -15.15 1.86 2.30
N HIS A 31 -14.62 0.89 1.57
CA HIS A 31 -13.20 0.53 1.63
C HIS A 31 -12.36 1.51 0.81
N MET A 32 -12.89 1.97 -0.32
CA MET A 32 -12.30 3.05 -1.11
C MET A 32 -12.28 4.38 -0.35
N ALA A 33 -13.32 4.69 0.44
CA ALA A 33 -13.34 5.87 1.31
C ALA A 33 -12.25 5.80 2.40
N ARG A 34 -11.99 4.60 2.95
CA ARG A 34 -10.91 4.36 3.91
C ARG A 34 -9.53 4.52 3.28
N LEU A 35 -9.30 3.93 2.10
CA LEU A 35 -8.07 4.15 1.34
C LEU A 35 -7.84 5.65 1.07
N LYS A 36 -8.89 6.36 0.65
CA LYS A 36 -8.86 7.81 0.46
C LYS A 36 -8.46 8.55 1.73
N ARG A 37 -9.01 8.16 2.88
CA ARG A 37 -8.66 8.74 4.18
C ARG A 37 -7.16 8.56 4.49
N ILE A 38 -6.58 7.38 4.23
CA ILE A 38 -5.14 7.15 4.41
C ILE A 38 -4.33 8.11 3.53
N LEU A 39 -4.61 8.16 2.23
CA LEU A 39 -3.85 8.98 1.27
C LEU A 39 -3.96 10.47 1.59
N THR A 40 -5.18 10.96 1.85
CA THR A 40 -5.42 12.39 2.13
C THR A 40 -4.85 12.84 3.46
N SER A 41 -4.88 11.99 4.50
CA SER A 41 -4.36 12.34 5.82
C SER A 41 -2.83 12.34 5.88
N THR A 42 -2.18 11.56 5.02
CA THR A 42 -0.72 11.34 5.08
C THR A 42 0.05 12.01 3.94
N GLY A 43 -0.64 12.40 2.87
CA GLY A 43 -0.01 12.85 1.62
C GLY A 43 0.77 11.74 0.91
N ALA A 44 0.56 10.47 1.28
CA ALA A 44 1.29 9.35 0.71
C ALA A 44 0.92 9.12 -0.76
N LYS A 45 1.90 8.65 -1.54
CA LYS A 45 1.70 8.19 -2.92
C LYS A 45 1.41 6.69 -2.94
N LEU A 46 0.65 6.23 -3.93
CA LEU A 46 0.23 4.83 -4.01
C LEU A 46 1.10 4.05 -5.00
N VAL A 47 1.48 2.83 -4.62
CA VAL A 47 2.11 1.83 -5.49
C VAL A 47 1.27 0.57 -5.47
N LEU A 48 0.97 0.01 -6.64
CA LEU A 48 0.16 -1.20 -6.73
C LEU A 48 1.03 -2.43 -6.44
N SER A 49 0.70 -3.15 -5.38
CA SER A 49 1.33 -4.41 -4.96
C SER A 49 0.28 -5.52 -4.92
N SER A 50 -0.33 -5.78 -6.07
CA SER A 50 -1.45 -6.70 -6.23
C SER A 50 -1.27 -7.60 -7.46
N SER A 51 -1.95 -8.75 -7.49
CA SER A 51 -2.10 -9.56 -8.71
C SER A 51 -2.68 -8.74 -9.88
N TRP A 52 -3.53 -7.75 -9.58
CA TRP A 52 -4.13 -6.84 -10.56
C TRP A 52 -3.10 -6.05 -11.39
N ARG A 53 -1.85 -5.93 -10.92
CA ARG A 53 -0.79 -5.23 -11.65
C ARG A 53 -0.29 -5.99 -12.89
N THR A 54 -0.49 -7.30 -12.95
CA THR A 54 0.11 -8.17 -14.00
C THR A 54 -0.58 -8.04 -15.35
N THR A 55 -1.77 -7.46 -15.41
CA THR A 55 -2.53 -7.27 -16.65
C THR A 55 -2.87 -5.81 -16.89
N ASP A 56 -2.93 -5.42 -18.17
CA ASP A 56 -3.36 -4.08 -18.58
C ASP A 56 -4.80 -3.79 -18.11
N PHE A 57 -5.67 -4.80 -18.18
CA PHE A 57 -7.04 -4.71 -17.70
C PHE A 57 -7.08 -4.40 -16.20
N GLY A 58 -6.37 -5.17 -15.38
CA GLY A 58 -6.36 -4.97 -13.94
C GLY A 58 -5.83 -3.59 -13.54
N ARG A 59 -4.76 -3.12 -14.19
CA ARG A 59 -4.22 -1.76 -13.98
C ARG A 59 -5.22 -0.67 -14.37
N LYS A 60 -5.94 -0.83 -15.48
CA LYS A 60 -6.98 0.10 -15.93
C LYS A 60 -8.18 0.12 -14.97
N GLU A 61 -8.59 -1.04 -14.47
CA GLU A 61 -9.69 -1.13 -13.51
C GLU A 61 -9.35 -0.44 -12.19
N VAL A 62 -8.20 -0.75 -11.59
CA VAL A 62 -7.72 -0.07 -10.38
C VAL A 62 -7.63 1.44 -10.60
N THR A 63 -7.12 1.87 -11.76
CA THR A 63 -7.05 3.30 -12.12
C THR A 63 -8.45 3.93 -12.17
N SER A 64 -9.40 3.28 -12.83
CA SER A 64 -10.80 3.74 -12.94
C SER A 64 -11.42 3.90 -11.55
N GLN A 65 -11.23 2.92 -10.67
CA GLN A 65 -11.78 2.91 -9.32
C GLN A 65 -11.18 4.03 -8.45
N LEU A 66 -9.87 4.28 -8.54
CA LEU A 66 -9.23 5.40 -7.85
C LEU A 66 -9.81 6.75 -8.32
N VAL A 67 -9.91 6.94 -9.64
CA VAL A 67 -10.42 8.20 -10.24
C VAL A 67 -11.88 8.43 -9.88
N GLN A 68 -12.74 7.41 -9.97
CA GLN A 68 -14.17 7.51 -9.62
C GLN A 68 -14.39 7.88 -8.15
N ASN A 69 -13.46 7.50 -7.26
CA ASN A 69 -13.49 7.87 -5.84
C ASN A 69 -12.74 9.19 -5.54
N GLY A 70 -12.26 9.90 -6.56
CA GLY A 70 -11.57 11.18 -6.43
C GLY A 70 -10.21 11.05 -5.73
N MET A 71 -9.47 9.98 -6.03
CA MET A 71 -8.09 9.77 -5.60
C MET A 71 -7.13 9.88 -6.79
N PRO A 72 -5.86 10.29 -6.56
CA PRO A 72 -4.82 10.17 -7.57
C PRO A 72 -4.55 8.70 -7.91
N THR A 73 -4.02 8.46 -9.10
CA THR A 73 -3.61 7.12 -9.53
C THR A 73 -2.29 6.69 -8.87
N PHE A 74 -1.91 5.42 -9.02
CA PHE A 74 -0.63 4.92 -8.53
C PHE A 74 0.55 5.45 -9.35
N ILE A 75 1.70 5.62 -8.70
CA ILE A 75 2.97 6.09 -9.32
C ILE A 75 3.82 4.95 -9.87
N GLY A 76 3.42 3.71 -9.63
CA GLY A 76 4.10 2.53 -10.12
C GLY A 76 3.46 1.25 -9.61
N CYS A 77 4.05 0.13 -10.03
CA CYS A 77 3.71 -1.21 -9.58
C CYS A 77 4.97 -1.89 -9.03
N THR A 78 4.82 -2.76 -8.05
CA THR A 78 5.93 -3.64 -7.64
C THR A 78 6.32 -4.59 -8.77
N PRO A 79 7.60 -5.01 -8.87
CA PRO A 79 8.02 -6.01 -9.85
C PRO A 79 7.33 -7.36 -9.57
N GLU A 80 7.36 -8.25 -10.56
CA GLU A 80 7.04 -9.66 -10.37
C GLU A 80 8.35 -10.43 -10.23
N LEU A 81 8.60 -10.97 -9.03
CA LEU A 81 9.84 -11.68 -8.73
C LEU A 81 9.55 -13.17 -8.57
N SER A 82 9.82 -13.95 -9.62
CA SER A 82 9.57 -15.39 -9.62
C SER A 82 10.22 -16.08 -8.42
N GLY A 83 9.41 -16.84 -7.67
CA GLY A 83 9.85 -17.58 -6.47
C GLY A 83 10.11 -16.73 -5.22
N GLN A 84 9.79 -15.42 -5.25
CA GLN A 84 9.97 -14.52 -4.11
C GLN A 84 8.62 -14.15 -3.49
N SER A 85 8.64 -13.73 -2.23
CA SER A 85 7.45 -13.21 -1.56
C SER A 85 7.11 -11.80 -2.04
N ARG A 86 5.83 -11.40 -1.90
CA ARG A 86 5.39 -10.02 -2.16
C ARG A 86 6.13 -8.99 -1.29
N ALA A 87 6.54 -9.37 -0.09
CA ALA A 87 7.41 -8.53 0.74
C ALA A 87 8.76 -8.24 0.05
N CYS A 88 9.38 -9.24 -0.61
CA CYS A 88 10.58 -9.03 -1.42
C CYS A 88 10.33 -8.10 -2.60
N GLU A 89 9.18 -8.21 -3.27
CA GLU A 89 8.80 -7.32 -4.40
C GLU A 89 8.67 -5.86 -3.93
N ILE A 90 8.01 -5.62 -2.79
CA ILE A 90 7.90 -4.29 -2.16
C ILE A 90 9.29 -3.74 -1.83
N LEU A 91 10.14 -4.53 -1.18
CA LEU A 91 11.50 -4.11 -0.81
C LEU A 91 12.36 -3.82 -2.05
N ALA A 92 12.22 -4.61 -3.12
CA ALA A 92 12.91 -4.38 -4.39
C ALA A 92 12.45 -3.07 -5.04
N TRP A 93 11.14 -2.79 -5.07
CA TRP A 93 10.61 -1.53 -5.57
C TRP A 93 11.12 -0.35 -4.74
N LEU A 94 11.06 -0.45 -3.40
CA LEU A 94 11.56 0.59 -2.49
C LEU A 94 13.04 0.88 -2.76
N LYS A 95 13.88 -0.15 -2.84
CA LYS A 95 15.32 0.01 -3.10
C LYS A 95 15.58 0.73 -4.43
N ALA A 96 14.88 0.34 -5.49
CA ALA A 96 15.06 0.92 -6.82
C ALA A 96 14.57 2.38 -6.93
N ASN A 97 13.68 2.82 -6.04
CA ASN A 97 12.98 4.10 -6.16
C ASN A 97 13.18 5.06 -4.98
N LYS A 98 13.94 4.65 -3.94
CA LYS A 98 14.13 5.42 -2.70
C LYS A 98 14.66 6.82 -2.97
N GLU A 99 15.70 6.93 -3.78
CA GLU A 99 16.33 8.22 -4.12
C GLU A 99 15.44 9.03 -5.06
N THR A 100 14.94 8.42 -6.14
CA THR A 100 14.09 9.08 -7.15
C THR A 100 12.88 9.79 -6.56
N TYR A 101 12.21 9.17 -5.58
CA TYR A 101 11.04 9.78 -4.92
C TYR A 101 11.35 10.37 -3.54
N HIS A 102 12.60 10.36 -3.08
CA HIS A 102 12.97 10.78 -1.73
C HIS A 102 12.12 10.08 -0.66
N ILE A 103 12.01 8.74 -0.75
CA ILE A 103 11.10 7.94 0.08
C ILE A 103 11.60 7.94 1.54
N CYS A 104 10.74 8.41 2.46
CA CYS A 104 11.04 8.47 3.89
C CYS A 104 10.27 7.45 4.73
N ASN A 105 9.12 6.94 4.26
CA ASN A 105 8.31 5.96 5.00
C ASN A 105 7.41 5.18 4.04
N PHE A 106 6.91 4.03 4.48
CA PHE A 106 5.90 3.28 3.76
C PHE A 106 4.99 2.47 4.69
N VAL A 107 3.83 2.09 4.16
CA VAL A 107 2.96 1.06 4.73
C VAL A 107 2.44 0.16 3.60
N ALA A 108 2.41 -1.15 3.83
CA ALA A 108 1.77 -2.12 2.95
C ALA A 108 0.41 -2.54 3.53
N LEU A 109 -0.64 -2.46 2.71
CA LEU A 109 -1.99 -2.89 3.03
C LEU A 109 -2.26 -4.17 2.24
N ASP A 110 -2.43 -5.28 2.94
CA ASP A 110 -2.50 -6.61 2.33
C ASP A 110 -3.28 -7.55 3.26
N ASP A 111 -4.00 -8.55 2.72
CA ASP A 111 -4.66 -9.57 3.53
C ASP A 111 -3.71 -10.73 3.89
N ILE A 112 -2.56 -10.82 3.22
CA ILE A 112 -1.46 -11.72 3.54
C ILE A 112 -0.61 -11.10 4.66
N ASN A 113 -0.17 -11.94 5.60
CA ASN A 113 0.84 -11.55 6.58
C ASN A 113 2.22 -11.39 5.93
N LEU A 114 2.45 -10.25 5.28
CA LEU A 114 3.69 -9.94 4.56
C LEU A 114 4.92 -10.04 5.47
N ALA A 115 4.82 -9.59 6.72
CA ALA A 115 5.93 -9.63 7.67
C ALA A 115 6.41 -11.05 7.96
N ALA A 116 5.54 -12.06 7.93
CA ALA A 116 5.94 -13.46 8.14
C ALA A 116 6.87 -13.99 7.03
N SER A 117 6.74 -13.43 5.82
CA SER A 117 7.49 -13.82 4.62
C SER A 117 8.57 -12.80 4.22
N ALA A 118 8.76 -11.76 5.02
CA ALA A 118 9.79 -10.74 4.80
C ALA A 118 11.17 -11.23 5.30
N PRO A 119 12.27 -10.83 4.63
CA PRO A 119 13.63 -11.12 5.10
C PRO A 119 13.90 -10.61 6.52
N ASP A 120 13.44 -9.39 6.85
CA ASP A 120 13.43 -8.85 8.20
C ASP A 120 11.98 -8.67 8.68
N ARG A 121 11.52 -9.65 9.47
CA ARG A 121 10.15 -9.70 9.97
C ARG A 121 9.82 -8.54 10.92
N ALA A 122 10.75 -8.21 11.81
CA ALA A 122 10.53 -7.20 12.85
C ALA A 122 10.46 -5.80 12.24
N PHE A 123 11.33 -5.52 11.27
CA PHE A 123 11.26 -4.31 10.47
C PHE A 123 9.96 -4.24 9.67
N PHE A 124 9.63 -5.27 8.88
CA PHE A 124 8.46 -5.21 8.00
C PHE A 124 7.14 -5.16 8.77
N ALA A 125 7.05 -5.77 9.96
CA ALA A 125 5.87 -5.69 10.83
C ALA A 125 5.53 -4.25 11.26
N ARG A 126 6.51 -3.34 11.28
CA ARG A 126 6.31 -1.91 11.54
C ARG A 126 5.89 -1.11 10.31
N HIS A 127 5.73 -1.76 9.17
CA HIS A 127 5.35 -1.12 7.90
C HIS A 127 4.24 -1.90 7.18
N ALA A 128 3.46 -2.71 7.91
CA ALA A 128 2.39 -3.50 7.32
C ALA A 128 1.13 -3.46 8.17
N VAL A 129 -0.01 -3.43 7.48
CA VAL A 129 -1.33 -3.68 8.04
C VAL A 129 -1.89 -4.90 7.33
N VAL A 130 -2.12 -5.96 8.12
CA VAL A 130 -2.72 -7.20 7.63
C VAL A 130 -4.22 -7.10 7.83
N THR A 131 -4.99 -7.04 6.75
CA THR A 131 -6.46 -7.03 6.82
C THR A 131 -7.01 -8.44 6.98
N ASN A 132 -8.27 -8.55 7.41
CA ASN A 132 -9.02 -9.78 7.24
C ASN A 132 -9.65 -9.77 5.84
N SER A 133 -9.35 -10.78 5.02
CA SER A 133 -9.77 -10.83 3.61
C SER A 133 -11.29 -10.84 3.41
N PHE A 134 -12.06 -11.30 4.39
CA PHE A 134 -13.52 -11.24 4.34
C PHE A 134 -14.07 -9.85 4.67
N THR A 135 -13.48 -9.12 5.61
CA THR A 135 -14.01 -7.81 6.04
C THR A 135 -13.33 -6.62 5.37
N GLY A 136 -12.19 -6.84 4.71
CA GLY A 136 -11.40 -5.81 4.06
C GLY A 136 -10.77 -4.82 5.05
N LEU A 137 -10.33 -3.68 4.50
CA LEU A 137 -9.76 -2.56 5.24
C LEU A 137 -10.81 -1.96 6.18
N THR A 138 -10.59 -2.05 7.49
CA THR A 138 -11.48 -1.51 8.52
C THR A 138 -11.09 -0.09 8.97
N GLU A 139 -11.89 0.52 9.84
CA GLU A 139 -11.54 1.81 10.44
C GLU A 139 -10.27 1.72 11.31
N SER A 140 -10.12 0.65 12.08
CA SER A 140 -8.93 0.40 12.90
C SER A 140 -7.69 0.19 12.03
N ASP A 141 -7.82 -0.49 10.90
CA ASP A 141 -6.71 -0.67 9.94
C ASP A 141 -6.31 0.67 9.31
N THR A 142 -7.29 1.51 9.03
CA THR A 142 -7.11 2.87 8.49
C THR A 142 -6.34 3.73 9.47
N ASP A 143 -6.76 3.78 10.75
CA ASP A 143 -6.07 4.51 11.80
C ASP A 143 -4.64 4.00 12.01
N LYS A 144 -4.46 2.67 12.02
CA LYS A 144 -3.15 2.05 12.13
C LYS A 144 -2.24 2.42 10.95
N ALA A 145 -2.75 2.39 9.72
CA ALA A 145 -1.97 2.76 8.54
C ALA A 145 -1.50 4.21 8.58
N ILE A 146 -2.38 5.13 9.01
CA ILE A 146 -2.03 6.55 9.20
C ILE A 146 -0.95 6.70 10.27
N ALA A 147 -1.08 6.01 11.41
CA ALA A 147 -0.09 6.04 12.48
C ALA A 147 1.27 5.46 12.05
N LEU A 148 1.30 4.36 11.29
CA LEU A 148 2.53 3.78 10.75
C LEU A 148 3.25 4.71 9.77
N LEU A 149 2.51 5.59 9.12
CA LEU A 149 3.03 6.63 8.22
C LEU A 149 3.43 7.91 8.97
N ASP A 150 3.42 7.94 10.31
CA ASP A 150 3.96 9.07 11.08
C ASP A 150 5.48 9.22 10.91
N ASN A 151 5.99 10.44 11.11
CA ASN A 151 7.42 10.74 10.97
C ASN A 151 8.30 9.99 12.00
N SER A 152 7.74 9.61 13.15
CA SER A 152 8.43 8.79 14.17
C SER A 152 8.75 7.37 13.70
N ASN A 153 8.12 6.90 12.62
CA ASN A 153 8.36 5.60 12.01
C ASN A 153 9.06 5.68 10.65
N ASN A 154 9.72 6.81 10.34
CA ASN A 154 10.48 6.96 9.10
C ASN A 154 11.60 5.91 9.00
N LEU A 155 11.90 5.54 7.75
CA LEU A 155 13.03 4.72 7.39
C LEU A 155 14.35 5.36 7.87
N PRO A 156 15.35 4.55 8.28
CA PRO A 156 16.66 5.07 8.59
C PRO A 156 17.23 5.87 7.41
N GLN A 157 17.82 7.02 7.72
CA GLN A 157 18.70 7.70 6.78
C GLN A 157 19.92 6.80 6.59
N SER A 158 20.20 6.47 5.34
CA SER A 158 21.36 5.69 4.91
C SER A 158 22.64 6.51 5.04
#